data_AF-A0A0B6X216-F1
#
_entry.id   AF-A0A0B6X216-F1
#
_cell.length_a   1.000
_cell.length_b   1.000
_cell.length_c   1.000
_cell.angle_alpha   90.00
_cell.angle_beta   90.00
_cell.angle_gamma   90.00
#
_symmetry.space_group_name_H-M   'P 1'
#
loop_
_entity.id
_entity.type
_entity.pdbx_description
1 polymer ?
#
loop_
_entity_poly.entity_id
_entity_poly.type
_entity_poly.pdbx_seq_one_letter_code
_entity_poly.pdbx_strand_id
1 'polypeptide(L)'
;MSHIIYLSLKGKKQGLISAGCSTPESIGNRYQAGREDEIQVLSISHTVSRDQNAHHHPVSFTKPIDKSSPLLAMAIDGNELLEAVFLSYRTSSMGQLEAFYEIKLTGATIVDFACHYPHSINSNDQIPYETVQLDYKSISCRHLIAGTSGYSITQLAGREEGRPLLSGFTNVKPLKQPLVEETSAKPSKHHVRYRFTDDNGNLLAEHKYRVCLPDGQVKEGKTDKQGYTQWHLTDDKKNLEFHILKD
;
A
#
# COMPACT_ATOMS: atom_id res chain seq x y z
N MET A 1 1.04 29.30 -1.79
CA MET A 1 1.06 27.82 -1.92
C MET A 1 -0.35 27.31 -1.66
N SER A 2 -0.83 26.35 -2.45
CA SER A 2 -2.12 25.71 -2.22
C SER A 2 -2.06 24.81 -0.98
N HIS A 3 -3.20 24.63 -0.32
CA HIS A 3 -3.33 23.71 0.79
C HIS A 3 -3.23 22.26 0.31
N ILE A 4 -2.49 21.43 1.05
CA ILE A 4 -2.31 20.01 0.73
C ILE A 4 -3.51 19.25 1.30
N ILE A 5 -4.04 18.29 0.53
CA ILE A 5 -5.16 17.46 0.95
C ILE A 5 -4.76 15.99 0.79
N TYR A 6 -5.04 15.20 1.81
CA TYR A 6 -4.86 13.76 1.81
C TYR A 6 -6.18 13.06 2.06
N LEU A 7 -6.35 11.89 1.45
CA LEU A 7 -7.53 11.03 1.61
C LEU A 7 -7.09 9.67 2.14
N SER A 8 -7.62 9.29 3.31
CA SER A 8 -7.66 7.89 3.72
C SER A 8 -8.97 7.28 3.23
N LEU A 9 -8.87 6.22 2.42
CA LEU A 9 -10.01 5.57 1.80
C LEU A 9 -10.05 4.09 2.18
N LYS A 10 -11.16 3.66 2.78
CA LYS A 10 -11.38 2.28 3.20
C LYS A 10 -12.62 1.72 2.55
N GLY A 11 -12.47 0.62 1.82
CA GLY A 11 -13.58 -0.18 1.30
C GLY A 11 -13.99 -1.26 2.29
N LYS A 12 -15.29 -1.57 2.34
CA LYS A 12 -15.84 -2.64 3.19
C LYS A 12 -15.32 -4.03 2.80
N LYS A 13 -15.08 -4.29 1.51
CA LYS A 13 -14.56 -5.55 0.95
C LYS A 13 -13.05 -5.48 0.73
N GLN A 14 -12.55 -4.36 0.19
CA GLN A 14 -11.13 -4.20 -0.21
C GLN A 14 -10.19 -3.80 0.94
N GLY A 15 -10.73 -3.41 2.11
CA GLY A 15 -9.89 -2.93 3.22
C GLY A 15 -9.36 -1.52 2.95
N LEU A 16 -8.12 -1.23 3.34
CA LEU A 16 -7.53 0.10 3.18
C LEU A 16 -7.09 0.32 1.72
N ILE A 17 -7.97 0.89 0.91
CA ILE A 17 -7.73 1.19 -0.51
C ILE A 17 -6.57 2.18 -0.67
N SER A 18 -6.42 3.12 0.25
CA SER A 18 -5.35 4.12 0.21
C SER A 18 -3.96 3.57 0.60
N ALA A 19 -3.84 2.30 1.00
CA ALA A 19 -2.58 1.72 1.46
C ALA A 19 -1.49 1.73 0.37
N GLY A 20 -0.36 2.37 0.66
CA GLY A 20 0.76 2.55 -0.28
C GLY A 20 0.43 3.40 -1.50
N CYS A 21 -0.50 4.36 -1.42
CA CYS A 21 -0.83 5.24 -2.54
C CYS A 21 0.15 6.42 -2.70
N SER A 22 0.79 6.87 -1.62
CA SER A 22 1.82 7.93 -1.70
C SER A 22 3.24 7.37 -1.51
N THR A 23 3.58 6.33 -2.28
CA THR A 23 4.95 5.78 -2.35
C THR A 23 5.62 6.14 -3.67
N PRO A 24 6.96 6.02 -3.77
CA PRO A 24 7.68 6.22 -5.03
C PRO A 24 7.16 5.34 -6.18
N GLU A 25 6.74 4.11 -5.89
CA GLU A 25 6.19 3.17 -6.88
C GLU A 25 4.82 3.58 -7.40
N SER A 26 4.07 4.37 -6.62
CA SER A 26 2.69 4.75 -6.92
C SER A 26 2.62 6.10 -7.64
N ILE A 27 3.25 7.15 -7.11
CA ILE A 27 3.16 8.53 -7.63
C ILE A 27 4.51 9.17 -7.94
N GLY A 28 5.59 8.37 -7.97
CA GLY A 28 6.93 8.84 -8.31
C GLY A 28 7.40 9.95 -7.38
N ASN A 29 8.01 10.99 -7.95
CA ASN A 29 8.61 12.11 -7.21
C ASN A 29 7.60 12.98 -6.43
N ARG A 30 6.29 12.74 -6.58
CA ARG A 30 5.25 13.46 -5.83
C ARG A 30 5.07 12.94 -4.40
N TYR A 31 5.66 11.79 -4.08
CA TYR A 31 5.54 11.16 -2.78
C TYR A 31 6.04 12.08 -1.65
N GLN A 32 5.44 11.93 -0.47
CA GLN A 32 5.88 12.59 0.75
C GLN A 32 5.99 11.54 1.85
N ALA A 33 7.13 11.50 2.54
CA ALA A 33 7.36 10.56 3.64
C ALA A 33 6.36 10.80 4.79
N GLY A 34 5.87 9.72 5.40
CA GLY A 34 4.86 9.75 6.47
C GLY A 34 3.42 9.88 5.98
N ARG A 35 3.18 9.72 4.67
CA ARG A 35 1.86 9.77 4.01
C ARG A 35 1.57 8.55 3.15
N GLU A 36 2.34 7.48 3.32
CA GLU A 36 2.39 6.32 2.42
C GLU A 36 1.01 5.69 2.20
N ASP A 37 0.17 5.66 3.24
CA ASP A 37 -1.17 5.04 3.24
C ASP A 37 -2.32 6.03 2.98
N GLU A 38 -2.01 7.20 2.44
CA GLU A 38 -2.98 8.22 2.06
C GLU A 38 -2.88 8.52 0.55
N ILE A 39 -4.02 8.82 -0.07
CA ILE A 39 -4.12 9.29 -1.45
C ILE A 39 -3.89 10.79 -1.46
N GLN A 40 -3.00 11.29 -2.31
CA GLN A 40 -2.83 12.73 -2.53
C GLN A 40 -4.02 13.29 -3.32
N VAL A 41 -4.71 14.28 -2.77
CA VAL A 41 -5.86 14.94 -3.41
C VAL A 41 -5.44 16.30 -3.94
N LEU A 42 -5.69 16.55 -5.23
CA LEU A 42 -5.39 17.80 -5.92
C LEU A 42 -6.48 18.85 -5.71
N SER A 43 -7.74 18.41 -5.66
CA SER A 43 -8.89 19.26 -5.36
C SER A 43 -10.03 18.46 -4.75
N ILE A 44 -10.86 19.13 -3.96
CA ILE A 44 -12.12 18.61 -3.44
C ILE A 44 -13.18 19.68 -3.59
N SER A 45 -14.38 19.28 -3.99
CA SER A 45 -15.56 20.12 -4.13
C SER A 45 -16.74 19.42 -3.45
N HIS A 46 -17.44 20.17 -2.61
CA HIS A 46 -18.63 19.71 -1.91
C HIS A 46 -19.66 20.83 -1.91
N THR A 47 -20.88 20.52 -2.34
CA THR A 47 -21.97 21.50 -2.40
C THR A 47 -23.18 20.95 -1.66
N VAL A 48 -23.79 21.78 -0.84
CA VAL A 48 -25.11 21.53 -0.25
C VAL A 48 -26.00 22.70 -0.66
N SER A 49 -27.05 22.40 -1.41
CA SER A 49 -28.06 23.38 -1.81
C SER A 49 -29.28 23.28 -0.92
N ARG A 50 -30.11 24.32 -0.88
CA ARG A 50 -31.36 24.31 -0.13
C ARG A 50 -32.42 25.05 -0.91
N ASP A 51 -33.55 24.39 -1.12
CA ASP A 51 -34.82 25.05 -1.44
C ASP A 51 -35.67 25.09 -0.16
N GLN A 52 -36.42 24.03 0.14
CA GLN A 52 -37.05 23.84 1.46
C GLN A 52 -36.16 23.00 2.41
N ASN A 53 -35.66 21.87 1.91
CA ASN A 53 -34.79 20.95 2.67
C ASN A 53 -33.33 21.04 2.19
N ALA A 54 -32.40 20.54 3.02
CA ALA A 54 -31.00 20.45 2.63
C ALA A 54 -30.82 19.33 1.59
N HIS A 55 -30.34 19.70 0.40
CA HIS A 55 -30.00 18.78 -0.68
C HIS A 55 -28.49 18.66 -0.76
N HIS A 56 -28.00 17.50 -0.35
CA HIS A 56 -26.59 17.14 -0.40
C HIS A 56 -26.23 16.65 -1.79
N HIS A 57 -25.25 17.28 -2.42
CA HIS A 57 -24.65 16.78 -3.67
C HIS A 57 -23.49 15.84 -3.36
N PRO A 58 -23.13 14.94 -4.30
CA PRO A 58 -21.92 14.13 -4.19
C PRO A 58 -20.67 14.98 -3.93
N VAL A 59 -19.75 14.45 -3.13
CA VAL A 59 -18.43 15.04 -2.94
C VAL A 59 -17.58 14.63 -4.14
N SER A 60 -17.05 15.60 -4.88
CA SER A 60 -16.14 15.37 -5.98
C SER A 60 -14.71 15.66 -5.55
N PHE A 61 -13.77 14.78 -5.88
CA PHE A 61 -12.35 15.05 -5.67
C PHE A 61 -11.53 14.61 -6.88
N THR A 62 -10.38 15.27 -7.05
CA THR A 62 -9.42 14.96 -8.10
C THR A 62 -8.13 14.45 -7.48
N LYS A 63 -7.58 13.37 -8.02
CA LYS A 63 -6.31 12.75 -7.61
C LYS A 63 -5.44 12.45 -8.84
N PRO A 64 -4.11 12.32 -8.71
CA PRO A 64 -3.31 11.74 -9.79
C PRO A 64 -3.66 10.26 -9.98
N ILE A 65 -3.26 9.67 -11.10
CA ILE A 65 -3.27 8.20 -11.25
C ILE A 65 -2.27 7.63 -10.24
N ASP A 66 -2.71 6.67 -9.44
CA ASP A 66 -1.92 6.06 -8.37
C ASP A 66 -2.31 4.59 -8.15
N LYS A 67 -1.75 3.93 -7.14
CA LYS A 67 -2.05 2.53 -6.82
C LYS A 67 -3.53 2.25 -6.54
N SER A 68 -4.31 3.23 -6.06
CA SER A 68 -5.73 3.06 -5.78
C SER A 68 -6.61 3.11 -7.03
N SER A 69 -6.12 3.63 -8.15
CA SER A 69 -6.86 3.74 -9.42
C SER A 69 -7.62 2.46 -9.83
N PRO A 70 -6.98 1.27 -9.92
CA PRO A 70 -7.70 0.03 -10.22
C PRO A 70 -8.66 -0.41 -9.10
N LEU A 71 -8.38 -0.07 -7.85
CA LEU A 71 -9.22 -0.41 -6.69
C LEU A 71 -10.52 0.41 -6.69
N LEU A 72 -10.44 1.67 -7.12
CA LEU A 72 -11.60 2.54 -7.34
C LEU A 72 -12.48 2.02 -8.47
N ALA A 73 -11.88 1.55 -9.58
CA ALA A 73 -12.61 0.91 -10.67
C ALA A 73 -13.38 -0.35 -10.21
N MET A 74 -12.78 -1.16 -9.33
CA MET A 74 -13.49 -2.31 -8.72
C MET A 74 -14.57 -1.87 -7.72
N ALA A 75 -14.32 -0.79 -6.97
CA ALA A 75 -15.28 -0.29 -5.98
C ALA A 75 -16.56 0.25 -6.64
N ILE A 76 -16.46 0.95 -7.78
CA ILE A 76 -17.62 1.42 -8.54
C ILE A 76 -18.38 0.26 -9.20
N ASP A 77 -17.67 -0.69 -9.83
CA ASP A 77 -18.26 -1.88 -10.47
C ASP A 77 -19.00 -2.77 -9.45
N GLY A 78 -18.41 -2.95 -8.26
CA GLY A 78 -18.97 -3.72 -7.16
C GLY A 78 -19.95 -2.97 -6.26
N ASN A 79 -20.26 -1.70 -6.58
CA ASN A 79 -21.02 -0.75 -5.75
C ASN A 79 -20.66 -0.86 -4.26
N GLU A 80 -19.36 -0.83 -3.97
CA GLU A 80 -18.82 -1.08 -2.64
C GLU A 80 -19.04 0.11 -1.71
N LEU A 81 -19.41 -0.19 -0.45
CA LEU A 81 -19.48 0.83 0.59
C LEU A 81 -18.09 1.25 1.06
N LEU A 82 -17.89 2.56 1.12
CA LEU A 82 -16.63 3.21 1.44
C LEU A 82 -16.75 4.08 2.69
N GLU A 83 -15.63 4.22 3.39
CA GLU A 83 -15.37 5.26 4.39
C GLU A 83 -14.22 6.13 3.86
N ALA A 84 -14.48 7.43 3.71
CA ALA A 84 -13.53 8.39 3.16
C ALA A 84 -13.24 9.48 4.18
N VAL A 85 -11.98 9.71 4.49
CA VAL A 85 -11.53 10.77 5.42
C VAL A 85 -10.54 11.68 4.70
N PHE A 86 -10.99 12.90 4.43
CA PHE A 86 -10.17 13.95 3.83
C PHE A 86 -9.58 14.83 4.94
N LEU A 87 -8.26 15.03 4.91
CA LEU A 87 -7.54 15.91 5.82
C LEU A 87 -6.86 17.02 5.02
N SER A 88 -7.22 18.27 5.34
CA SER A 88 -6.62 19.46 4.75
C SER A 88 -5.55 20.05 5.66
N TYR A 89 -4.42 20.40 5.06
CA TYR A 89 -3.23 20.90 5.73
C TYR A 89 -2.92 22.34 5.37
N ARG A 90 -2.39 23.09 6.33
CA ARG A 90 -1.89 24.46 6.14
C ARG A 90 -0.59 24.68 6.91
N THR A 91 0.15 25.71 6.53
CA THR A 91 1.31 26.16 7.30
C THR A 91 0.81 26.96 8.51
N SER A 92 1.23 26.57 9.70
CA SER A 92 0.94 27.27 10.96
C SER A 92 1.81 28.52 11.12
N SER A 93 1.52 29.35 12.13
CA SER A 93 2.35 30.53 12.47
C SER A 93 3.79 30.18 12.84
N MET A 94 4.05 28.93 13.25
CA MET A 94 5.39 28.41 13.54
C MET A 94 6.10 27.82 12.31
N GLY A 95 5.51 27.94 11.12
CA GLY A 95 6.07 27.41 9.87
C GLY A 95 5.90 25.90 9.69
N GLN A 96 5.18 25.22 10.58
CA GLN A 96 4.96 23.77 10.52
C GLN A 96 3.69 23.43 9.73
N LEU A 97 3.67 22.28 9.06
CA LEU A 97 2.46 21.78 8.40
C LEU A 97 1.50 21.19 9.43
N GLU A 98 0.30 21.76 9.58
CA GLU A 98 -0.73 21.30 10.51
C GLU A 98 -2.01 20.88 9.78
N ALA A 99 -2.64 19.79 10.22
CA ALA A 99 -4.00 19.44 9.79
C ALA A 99 -4.98 20.39 10.48
N PHE A 100 -5.81 21.10 9.71
CA PHE A 100 -6.75 22.08 10.28
C PHE A 100 -8.21 21.77 10.01
N TYR A 101 -8.52 20.98 8.97
CA TYR A 101 -9.89 20.67 8.57
C TYR A 101 -10.02 19.22 8.13
N GLU A 102 -11.08 18.56 8.61
CA GLU A 102 -11.42 17.16 8.32
C GLU A 102 -12.82 17.10 7.69
N ILE A 103 -12.96 16.36 6.59
CA ILE A 103 -14.25 15.95 6.02
C ILE A 103 -14.28 14.42 6.02
N LYS A 104 -15.22 13.83 6.77
CA LYS A 104 -15.40 12.39 6.85
C LYS A 104 -16.75 11.99 6.25
N LEU A 105 -16.72 11.10 5.27
CA LEU A 105 -17.89 10.49 4.65
C LEU A 105 -18.01 9.03 5.13
N THR A 106 -19.21 8.63 5.54
CA THR A 106 -19.47 7.25 6.00
C THR A 106 -20.61 6.64 5.20
N GLY A 107 -20.44 5.38 4.80
CA GLY A 107 -21.38 4.68 3.93
C GLY A 107 -21.45 5.34 2.56
N ALA A 108 -20.29 5.68 2.00
CA ALA A 108 -20.18 6.30 0.68
C ALA A 108 -20.15 5.26 -0.44
N THR A 109 -20.58 5.63 -1.63
CA THR A 109 -20.47 4.84 -2.87
C THR A 109 -19.98 5.74 -3.99
N ILE A 110 -19.18 5.19 -4.90
CA ILE A 110 -18.73 5.92 -6.09
C ILE A 110 -19.90 6.02 -7.07
N VAL A 111 -20.27 7.25 -7.46
CA VAL A 111 -21.33 7.49 -8.46
C VAL A 111 -20.79 7.88 -9.82
N ASP A 112 -19.55 8.38 -9.88
CA ASP A 112 -18.83 8.71 -11.10
C ASP A 112 -17.33 8.52 -10.90
N PHE A 113 -16.67 7.98 -11.93
CA PHE A 113 -15.22 7.77 -11.98
C PHE A 113 -14.72 8.05 -13.39
N ALA A 114 -13.97 9.13 -13.54
CA ALA A 114 -13.44 9.59 -14.82
C ALA A 114 -11.92 9.65 -14.78
N CYS A 115 -11.25 9.01 -15.75
CA CYS A 115 -9.81 9.10 -15.94
C CYS A 115 -9.49 10.07 -17.08
N HIS A 116 -8.59 11.02 -16.82
CA HIS A 116 -8.18 12.05 -17.77
C HIS A 116 -6.71 11.85 -18.13
N TYR A 117 -6.46 11.52 -19.40
CA TYR A 117 -5.13 11.46 -19.98
C TYR A 117 -4.94 12.66 -20.90
N PRO A 118 -4.06 13.62 -20.56
CA PRO A 118 -3.86 14.81 -21.37
C PRO A 118 -3.24 14.47 -22.73
N HIS A 119 -3.55 15.29 -23.74
CA HIS A 119 -3.05 15.11 -25.09
C HIS A 119 -1.54 15.37 -25.13
N SER A 120 -0.74 14.36 -25.47
CA SER A 120 0.73 14.43 -25.39
C SER A 120 1.36 15.52 -26.26
N ILE A 121 0.65 16.04 -27.26
CA ILE A 121 1.10 17.16 -28.10
C ILE A 121 0.60 18.52 -27.60
N ASN A 122 -0.67 18.61 -27.18
CA ASN A 122 -1.35 19.91 -26.96
C ASN A 122 -1.40 20.30 -25.48
N SER A 123 -1.10 19.37 -24.57
CA SER A 123 -1.22 19.54 -23.12
C SER A 123 -0.17 18.71 -22.38
N ASN A 124 1.06 18.70 -22.89
CA ASN A 124 2.19 17.92 -22.36
C ASN A 124 2.63 18.32 -20.94
N ASP A 125 2.29 19.53 -20.49
CA ASP A 125 2.60 20.01 -19.14
C ASP A 125 1.62 19.49 -18.06
N GLN A 126 0.51 18.85 -18.46
CA GLN A 126 -0.47 18.31 -17.53
C GLN A 126 -0.12 16.87 -17.15
N ILE A 127 -0.30 16.54 -15.88
CA ILE A 127 -0.22 15.16 -15.41
C ILE A 127 -1.55 14.45 -15.67
N PRO A 128 -1.56 13.12 -15.90
CA PRO A 128 -2.78 12.32 -15.85
C PRO A 128 -3.43 12.40 -14.47
N TYR A 129 -4.75 12.51 -14.43
CA TYR A 129 -5.53 12.61 -13.20
C TYR A 129 -6.87 11.91 -13.31
N GLU A 130 -7.52 11.72 -12.17
CA GLU A 130 -8.82 11.08 -12.05
C GLU A 130 -9.75 11.98 -11.26
N THR A 131 -11.01 12.04 -11.68
CA THR A 131 -12.09 12.70 -10.94
C THR A 131 -13.05 11.63 -10.44
N VAL A 132 -13.28 11.64 -9.13
CA VAL A 132 -14.12 10.66 -8.43
C VAL A 132 -15.25 11.43 -7.75
N GLN A 133 -16.48 10.93 -7.86
CA GLN A 133 -17.63 11.47 -7.13
C GLN A 133 -18.17 10.43 -6.15
N LEU A 134 -18.32 10.84 -4.89
CA LEU A 134 -18.82 10.03 -3.80
C LEU A 134 -20.17 10.56 -3.34
N ASP A 135 -21.21 9.74 -3.49
CA ASP A 135 -22.45 9.91 -2.73
C ASP A 135 -22.28 9.24 -1.36
N TYR A 136 -23.00 9.69 -0.33
CA TYR A 136 -22.72 9.32 1.06
C TYR A 136 -23.95 9.37 1.95
N LYS A 137 -24.03 8.43 2.91
CA LYS A 137 -25.08 8.38 3.95
C LYS A 137 -24.93 9.46 5.01
N SER A 138 -23.70 9.77 5.40
CA SER A 138 -23.45 10.84 6.36
C SER A 138 -22.12 11.51 6.10
N ILE A 139 -22.07 12.79 6.49
CA ILE A 139 -20.90 13.64 6.39
C ILE A 139 -20.65 14.30 7.74
N SER A 140 -19.40 14.31 8.16
CA SER A 140 -18.89 15.05 9.31
C SER A 140 -17.82 16.02 8.83
N CYS A 141 -17.95 17.29 9.19
CA CYS A 141 -16.99 18.34 8.89
C CYS A 141 -16.46 18.89 10.21
N ARG A 142 -15.14 18.95 10.39
CA ARG A 142 -14.52 19.38 11.65
C ARG A 142 -13.37 20.33 11.39
N HIS A 143 -13.41 21.50 12.02
CA HIS A 143 -12.26 22.38 12.10
C HIS A 143 -11.43 21.98 13.33
N LEU A 144 -10.31 21.29 13.11
CA LEU A 144 -9.52 20.65 14.16
C LEU A 144 -8.92 21.65 15.16
N ILE A 145 -8.38 22.78 14.66
CA ILE A 145 -7.72 23.78 15.51
C ILE A 145 -8.74 24.68 16.25
N ALA A 146 -9.86 25.02 15.62
CA ALA A 146 -10.90 25.88 16.19
C ALA A 146 -11.96 25.09 17.00
N GLY A 147 -11.94 23.76 16.93
CA GLY A 147 -12.81 22.87 17.72
C GLY A 147 -14.27 22.77 17.25
N THR A 148 -14.65 23.42 16.15
CA THR A 148 -16.02 23.36 15.65
C THR A 148 -16.27 22.13 14.79
N SER A 149 -17.48 21.60 14.86
CA SER A 149 -17.90 20.44 14.07
C SER A 149 -19.33 20.59 13.57
N GLY A 150 -19.61 19.96 12.42
CA GLY A 150 -20.93 19.82 11.85
C GLY A 150 -21.12 18.38 11.38
N TYR A 151 -22.32 17.86 11.55
CA TYR A 151 -22.69 16.51 11.14
C TYR A 151 -24.04 16.55 10.43
N SER A 152 -24.16 15.80 9.34
CA SER A 152 -25.42 15.65 8.61
C SER A 152 -25.58 14.21 8.14
N ILE A 153 -26.82 13.73 8.19
CA ILE A 153 -27.23 12.45 7.60
C ILE A 153 -28.08 12.79 6.38
N THR A 154 -27.74 12.20 5.25
CA THR A 154 -28.56 12.29 4.05
C THR A 154 -29.67 11.25 4.13
N GLN A 155 -30.87 11.61 3.69
CA GLN A 155 -31.97 10.65 3.55
C GLN A 155 -31.71 9.75 2.34
N LEU A 156 -30.74 8.83 2.44
CA LEU A 156 -30.53 7.79 1.44
C LEU A 156 -31.53 6.65 1.67
N ALA A 157 -32.76 6.83 1.19
CA ALA A 157 -33.69 5.73 0.95
C ALA A 157 -33.36 5.11 -0.43
N GLY A 158 -32.89 3.85 -0.47
CA GLY A 158 -32.92 3.05 -1.70
C GLY A 158 -31.61 2.61 -2.36
N ARG A 159 -30.44 2.75 -1.71
CA ARG A 159 -29.16 2.20 -2.23
C ARG A 159 -28.36 1.47 -1.15
N GLU A 160 -29.01 0.50 -0.50
CA GLU A 160 -28.29 -0.53 0.27
C GLU A 160 -27.55 -1.47 -0.69
N GLU A 161 -26.48 -2.12 -0.22
CA GLU A 161 -25.55 -2.94 -1.03
C GLU A 161 -26.25 -3.63 -2.22
N GLY A 162 -26.05 -3.06 -3.42
CA GLY A 162 -26.58 -3.64 -4.64
C GLY A 162 -25.82 -4.91 -4.98
N ARG A 163 -26.52 -5.98 -5.37
CA ARG A 163 -25.88 -7.09 -6.09
C ARG A 163 -25.18 -6.50 -7.32
N PRO A 164 -23.92 -6.87 -7.61
CA PRO A 164 -23.24 -6.36 -8.79
C PRO A 164 -24.09 -6.67 -10.02
N LEU A 165 -24.37 -5.65 -10.82
CA LEU A 165 -24.97 -5.84 -12.14
C LEU A 165 -23.86 -6.44 -13.01
N LEU A 166 -23.81 -7.79 -13.11
CA LEU A 166 -22.87 -8.53 -13.97
C LEU A 166 -21.48 -7.86 -14.05
N SER A 167 -20.74 -7.87 -12.93
CA SER A 167 -19.40 -7.26 -12.82
C SER A 167 -18.47 -7.73 -13.94
N GLY A 168 -17.95 -6.81 -14.75
CA GLY A 168 -16.97 -7.10 -15.81
C GLY A 168 -15.54 -7.22 -15.29
N PHE A 169 -15.27 -6.68 -14.10
CA PHE A 169 -13.95 -6.72 -13.46
C PHE A 169 -13.87 -7.86 -12.44
N THR A 170 -13.49 -9.06 -12.87
CA THR A 170 -13.12 -10.13 -11.94
C THR A 170 -11.65 -9.99 -11.54
N ASN A 171 -11.39 -9.74 -10.25
CA ASN A 171 -10.06 -9.74 -9.62
C ASN A 171 -8.97 -9.06 -10.47
N VAL A 172 -8.75 -7.76 -10.29
CA VAL A 172 -7.47 -7.16 -10.68
C VAL A 172 -6.39 -7.75 -9.78
N LYS A 173 -5.86 -8.92 -10.16
CA LYS A 173 -4.52 -9.31 -9.73
C LYS A 173 -3.60 -8.20 -10.21
N PRO A 174 -2.66 -7.70 -9.39
CA PRO A 174 -1.66 -6.75 -9.84
C PRO A 174 -1.06 -7.27 -11.14
N LEU A 175 -1.26 -6.55 -12.25
CA LEU A 175 -0.72 -6.89 -13.56
C LEU A 175 0.79 -6.66 -13.51
N LYS A 176 1.51 -7.64 -12.94
CA LYS A 176 2.96 -7.73 -12.79
C LYS A 176 3.61 -6.48 -12.17
N GLN A 177 4.39 -6.72 -11.12
CA GLN A 177 5.53 -5.84 -10.80
C GLN A 177 6.26 -5.50 -12.11
N PRO A 178 6.76 -4.26 -12.28
CA PRO A 178 7.47 -3.89 -13.50
C PRO A 178 8.47 -4.97 -13.85
N LEU A 179 8.64 -5.23 -15.16
CA LEU A 179 9.73 -6.04 -15.71
C LEU A 179 11.05 -5.42 -15.26
N VAL A 180 11.43 -5.69 -14.02
CA VAL A 180 12.80 -5.82 -13.60
C VAL A 180 13.26 -6.98 -14.47
N GLU A 181 14.11 -6.69 -15.45
CA GLU A 181 15.06 -7.69 -15.91
C GLU A 181 15.46 -8.47 -14.66
N GLU A 182 15.16 -9.76 -14.61
CA GLU A 182 15.65 -10.64 -13.55
C GLU A 182 17.19 -10.62 -13.63
N THR A 183 17.78 -9.55 -13.11
CA THR A 183 19.00 -9.66 -12.35
C THR A 183 18.56 -10.49 -11.16
N SER A 184 18.66 -11.80 -11.36
CA SER A 184 18.66 -12.82 -10.32
C SER A 184 19.15 -12.16 -9.05
N ALA A 185 18.28 -12.07 -8.06
CA ALA A 185 18.68 -11.61 -6.75
C ALA A 185 19.90 -12.45 -6.40
N LYS A 186 21.08 -11.84 -6.39
CA LYS A 186 22.29 -12.54 -5.97
C LYS A 186 21.93 -13.08 -4.58
N PRO A 187 21.94 -14.41 -4.39
CA PRO A 187 21.57 -14.98 -3.12
C PRO A 187 22.43 -14.32 -2.06
N SER A 188 21.81 -13.85 -0.98
CA SER A 188 22.54 -13.29 0.15
C SER A 188 23.45 -14.39 0.69
N LYS A 189 24.74 -14.30 0.40
CA LYS A 189 25.71 -15.32 0.82
C LYS A 189 25.87 -15.24 2.34
N HIS A 190 25.51 -16.32 3.02
CA HIS A 190 25.65 -16.47 4.46
C HIS A 190 27.02 -17.07 4.79
N HIS A 191 27.71 -16.48 5.77
CA HIS A 191 28.86 -17.11 6.42
C HIS A 191 28.37 -17.95 7.60
N VAL A 192 28.49 -19.27 7.48
CA VAL A 192 28.03 -20.21 8.51
C VAL A 192 29.15 -21.16 8.92
N ARG A 193 29.16 -21.53 10.20
CA ARG A 193 29.98 -22.64 10.72
C ARG A 193 29.12 -23.44 11.70
N TYR A 194 29.31 -24.75 11.74
CA TYR A 194 28.54 -25.65 12.59
C TYR A 194 29.45 -26.30 13.61
N ARG A 195 28.88 -26.63 14.78
CA ARG A 195 29.58 -27.35 15.84
C ARG A 195 29.08 -28.78 15.86
N PHE A 196 29.98 -29.75 15.75
CA PHE A 196 29.65 -31.17 15.80
C PHE A 196 29.84 -31.74 17.21
N THR A 197 28.79 -32.41 17.68
CA THR A 197 28.78 -33.21 18.90
C THR A 197 28.32 -34.63 18.58
N ASP A 198 28.78 -35.63 19.32
CA ASP A 198 28.23 -36.98 19.28
C ASP A 198 26.86 -37.06 20.00
N ASP A 199 26.21 -38.22 19.94
CA ASP A 199 24.91 -38.47 20.59
C ASP A 199 24.95 -38.35 22.13
N ASN A 200 26.16 -38.32 22.72
CA ASN A 200 26.40 -38.13 24.15
C ASN A 200 26.83 -36.69 24.50
N GLY A 201 26.85 -35.77 23.52
CA GLY A 201 27.23 -34.37 23.69
C GLY A 201 28.74 -34.10 23.73
N ASN A 202 29.59 -35.11 23.50
CA ASN A 202 31.04 -34.91 23.39
C ASN A 202 31.40 -34.25 22.06
N LEU A 203 32.43 -33.40 22.09
CA LEU A 203 32.87 -32.66 20.91
C LEU A 203 33.57 -33.59 19.91
N LEU A 204 33.12 -33.57 18.66
CA LEU A 204 33.79 -34.25 17.56
C LEU A 204 34.91 -33.35 17.03
N ALA A 205 35.94 -33.17 17.87
CA ALA A 205 37.14 -32.40 17.54
C ALA A 205 38.03 -33.20 16.57
N GLU A 206 38.64 -32.52 15.60
CA GLU A 206 39.56 -33.12 14.64
C GLU A 206 38.99 -34.30 13.80
N HIS A 207 37.69 -34.29 13.51
CA HIS A 207 37.06 -35.28 12.63
C HIS A 207 36.91 -34.75 11.20
N LYS A 208 37.09 -35.64 10.22
CA LYS A 208 36.85 -35.30 8.81
C LYS A 208 35.35 -35.22 8.54
N TYR A 209 34.94 -34.24 7.76
CA TYR A 209 33.56 -34.08 7.33
C TYR A 209 33.49 -33.72 5.85
N ARG A 210 32.35 -34.03 5.25
CA ARG A 210 31.94 -33.63 3.91
C ARG A 210 30.64 -32.83 4.03
N VAL A 211 30.59 -31.65 3.43
CA VAL A 211 29.38 -30.82 3.36
C VAL A 211 28.94 -30.67 1.91
N CYS A 212 27.67 -30.92 1.66
CA CYS A 212 27.01 -30.66 0.39
C CYS A 212 26.28 -29.32 0.50
N LEU A 213 26.69 -28.35 -0.31
CA LEU A 213 26.07 -27.03 -0.43
C LEU A 213 24.81 -27.12 -1.32
N PRO A 214 23.83 -26.22 -1.14
CA PRO A 214 22.61 -26.20 -1.94
C PRO A 214 22.83 -26.05 -3.46
N ASP A 215 23.98 -25.50 -3.86
CA ASP A 215 24.40 -25.36 -5.26
C ASP A 215 25.01 -26.66 -5.84
N GLY A 216 25.00 -27.75 -5.08
CA GLY A 216 25.55 -29.06 -5.44
C GLY A 216 27.06 -29.17 -5.24
N GLN A 217 27.75 -28.11 -4.78
CA GLN A 217 29.17 -28.19 -4.47
C GLN A 217 29.41 -29.01 -3.22
N VAL A 218 30.45 -29.84 -3.26
CA VAL A 218 30.86 -30.64 -2.13
C VAL A 218 32.20 -30.13 -1.61
N LYS A 219 32.25 -29.81 -0.31
CA LYS A 219 33.49 -29.41 0.36
C LYS A 219 33.84 -30.38 1.48
N GLU A 220 35.12 -30.67 1.61
CA GLU A 220 35.64 -31.53 2.67
C GLU A 220 36.49 -30.70 3.63
N GLY A 221 36.48 -31.06 4.90
CA GLY A 221 37.24 -30.36 5.92
C GLY A 221 37.45 -31.21 7.16
N LYS A 222 38.18 -30.64 8.12
CA LYS A 222 38.41 -31.23 9.44
C LYS A 222 37.91 -30.25 10.49
N THR A 223 37.20 -30.74 11.51
CA THR A 223 36.75 -29.89 12.62
C THR A 223 37.92 -29.44 13.48
N ASP A 224 37.80 -28.28 14.12
CA ASP A 224 38.81 -27.76 15.03
C ASP A 224 38.79 -28.46 16.41
N LYS A 225 39.70 -28.07 17.30
CA LYS A 225 39.79 -28.60 18.67
C LYS A 225 38.54 -28.35 19.53
N GLN A 226 37.64 -27.47 19.10
CA GLN A 226 36.38 -27.13 19.77
C GLN A 226 35.16 -27.75 19.08
N GLY A 227 35.38 -28.57 18.03
CA GLY A 227 34.35 -29.26 17.26
C GLY A 227 33.69 -28.41 16.17
N TYR A 228 34.22 -27.23 15.83
CA TYR A 228 33.65 -26.39 14.77
C TYR A 228 34.18 -26.76 13.38
N THR A 229 33.31 -26.66 12.38
CA THR A 229 33.72 -26.66 10.97
C THR A 229 34.46 -25.38 10.60
N GLN A 230 35.14 -25.42 9.46
CA GLN A 230 35.57 -24.20 8.78
C GLN A 230 34.34 -23.38 8.34
N TRP A 231 34.57 -22.11 8.03
CA TRP A 231 33.52 -21.23 7.52
C TRP A 231 33.11 -21.64 6.12
N HIS A 232 31.80 -21.80 5.92
CA HIS A 232 31.20 -22.07 4.62
C HIS A 232 30.37 -20.88 4.17
N LEU A 233 30.52 -20.54 2.90
CA LEU A 233 29.73 -19.54 2.21
C LEU A 233 28.58 -20.27 1.51
N THR A 234 27.34 -20.00 1.93
CA THR A 234 26.15 -20.69 1.40
C THR A 234 25.04 -19.69 1.10
N ASP A 235 24.26 -20.00 0.08
CA ASP A 235 23.08 -19.23 -0.30
C ASP A 235 21.88 -19.56 0.60
N ASP A 236 21.91 -20.71 1.28
CA ASP A 236 20.90 -21.16 2.23
C ASP A 236 21.55 -21.77 3.49
N LYS A 237 21.22 -21.22 4.66
CA LYS A 237 21.75 -21.65 5.97
C LYS A 237 20.99 -22.85 6.57
N LYS A 238 19.86 -23.25 5.99
CA LYS A 238 19.00 -24.31 6.56
C LYS A 238 19.16 -25.65 5.82
N ASN A 239 19.55 -25.63 4.56
CA ASN A 239 19.65 -26.81 3.70
C ASN A 239 21.10 -27.23 3.43
N LEU A 240 21.88 -27.47 4.49
CA LEU A 240 23.23 -28.01 4.39
C LEU A 240 23.24 -29.45 4.89
N GLU A 241 23.65 -30.38 4.03
CA GLU A 241 23.83 -31.78 4.40
C GLU A 241 25.28 -32.02 4.78
N PHE A 242 25.50 -32.48 6.02
CA PHE A 242 26.83 -32.81 6.52
C PHE A 242 26.95 -34.32 6.77
N HIS A 243 28.05 -34.89 6.30
CA HIS A 243 28.45 -36.27 6.57
C HIS A 243 29.77 -36.25 7.34
N ILE A 244 29.76 -36.77 8.57
CA ILE A 244 30.99 -37.03 9.32
C ILE A 244 31.60 -38.31 8.74
N LEU A 245 32.83 -38.19 8.24
CA LEU A 245 33.59 -39.33 7.75
C LEU A 245 34.25 -39.96 8.97
N LYS A 246 33.75 -41.14 9.37
CA LYS A 246 34.48 -42.01 10.29
C LYS A 246 35.60 -42.65 9.47
N ASP A 247 36.85 -42.45 9.88
CA ASP A 247 37.96 -43.26 9.37
C ASP A 247 37.73 -44.74 9.74
#